data_AF-T0ZQE3-F1
#
_entry.id   AF-T0ZQE3-F1
#
_cell.length_a   1.000
_cell.length_b   1.000
_cell.length_c   1.000
_cell.angle_alpha   90.00
_cell.angle_beta   90.00
_cell.angle_gamma   90.00
#
_symmetry.space_group_name_H-M   'P 1'
#
loop_
_entity.id
_entity.type
_entity.pdbx_description
1 polymer ?
#
loop_
_entity_poly.entity_id
_entity_poly.type
_entity_poly.pdbx_seq_one_letter_code
_entity_poly.pdbx_strand_id
1 'polypeptide(L)'
;RKRPEKAEWLLRRDILREWKDRDARTITPREVVDLLDSIVDRGAPVLANRTARILGQMYRFGIQRRIVDASPVILLTPPGGKEKARKRVLSDEELRIFLGDPEACTRQEKLTHVIMILLLSGVRTGELANARWTEFDFKAKTWSVPDE
;
A
#
# COMPACT_ATOMS: atom_id res chain seq x y z
N ARG A 1 -2.22 13.75 -4.89
CA ARG A 1 -1.91 12.75 -3.83
C ARG A 1 -0.44 12.90 -3.48
N LYS A 2 0.00 12.78 -2.21
CA LYS A 2 1.41 12.92 -1.84
C LYS A 2 2.35 11.88 -2.50
N ARG A 3 1.87 10.66 -2.77
CA ARG A 3 2.61 9.59 -3.48
C ARG A 3 1.74 8.99 -4.60
N PRO A 4 1.97 9.32 -5.89
CA PRO A 4 1.13 8.87 -7.02
C PRO A 4 1.49 7.48 -7.59
N GLU A 5 2.71 7.01 -7.40
CA GLU A 5 3.32 5.85 -8.09
C GLU A 5 2.50 4.58 -7.87
N LYS A 6 2.07 4.33 -6.63
CA LYS A 6 1.22 3.19 -6.28
C LYS A 6 -0.18 3.25 -6.91
N ALA A 7 -0.67 4.45 -7.21
CA ALA A 7 -1.92 4.62 -7.95
C ALA A 7 -1.72 4.35 -9.44
N GLU A 8 -0.64 4.88 -10.01
CA GLU A 8 -0.28 4.70 -11.41
C GLU A 8 0.01 3.22 -11.76
N TRP A 9 0.79 2.53 -10.93
CA TRP A 9 1.06 1.10 -11.09
C TRP A 9 -0.24 0.26 -11.09
N LEU A 10 -1.17 0.59 -10.19
CA LEU A 10 -2.46 -0.09 -10.12
C LEU A 10 -3.31 0.22 -11.35
N LEU A 11 -3.38 1.48 -11.78
CA LEU A 11 -4.03 1.88 -13.03
C LEU A 11 -3.45 1.08 -14.21
N ARG A 12 -2.12 1.00 -14.33
CA ARG A 12 -1.44 0.33 -15.45
C ARG A 12 -1.71 -1.17 -15.55
N ARG A 13 -1.66 -1.95 -14.46
CA ARG A 13 -1.92 -3.40 -14.58
C ARG A 13 -3.41 -3.76 -14.63
N ASP A 14 -4.25 -3.17 -13.78
CA ASP A 14 -5.64 -3.65 -13.68
C ASP A 14 -6.61 -2.87 -14.56
N ILE A 15 -6.55 -1.53 -14.57
CA ILE A 15 -7.59 -0.68 -15.18
C ILE A 15 -7.30 -0.40 -16.65
N LEU A 16 -6.09 0.08 -16.97
CA LEU A 16 -5.67 0.38 -18.34
C LEU A 16 -5.49 -0.90 -19.17
N ARG A 17 -5.16 -2.04 -18.54
CA ARG A 17 -5.07 -3.32 -19.26
C ARG A 17 -6.37 -3.68 -19.99
N GLU A 18 -7.51 -3.40 -19.37
CA GLU A 18 -8.83 -3.67 -19.96
C GLU A 18 -9.42 -2.44 -20.69
N TRP A 19 -9.15 -1.21 -20.22
CA TRP A 19 -9.87 0.00 -20.66
C TRP A 19 -9.00 1.18 -21.16
N LYS A 20 -7.71 0.99 -21.47
CA LYS A 20 -6.76 2.09 -21.79
C LYS A 20 -7.29 3.13 -22.78
N ASP A 21 -7.90 2.68 -23.87
CA ASP A 21 -8.33 3.51 -24.99
C ASP A 21 -9.88 3.64 -25.07
N ARG A 22 -10.58 3.32 -23.97
CA ARG A 22 -12.06 3.34 -23.89
C ARG A 22 -12.57 4.64 -23.28
N ASP A 23 -13.66 5.18 -23.84
CA ASP A 23 -14.35 6.33 -23.25
C ASP A 23 -14.97 5.97 -21.89
N ALA A 24 -14.56 6.68 -20.84
CA ALA A 24 -15.02 6.48 -19.47
C ALA A 24 -16.56 6.59 -19.30
N ARG A 25 -17.25 7.31 -20.20
CA ARG A 25 -18.71 7.45 -20.25
C ARG A 25 -19.42 6.16 -20.66
N THR A 26 -18.71 5.23 -21.31
CA THR A 26 -19.26 3.98 -21.86
C THR A 26 -19.08 2.75 -20.95
N ILE A 27 -18.41 2.92 -19.81
CA ILE A 27 -18.13 1.83 -18.86
C ILE A 27 -19.34 1.66 -17.96
N THR A 28 -19.92 0.45 -17.95
CA THR A 28 -21.11 0.14 -17.18
C THR A 28 -20.78 -0.33 -15.76
N PRO A 29 -21.73 -0.26 -14.80
CA PRO A 29 -21.52 -0.81 -13.46
C PRO A 29 -21.21 -2.31 -13.46
N ARG A 30 -21.78 -3.07 -14.41
CA ARG A 30 -21.52 -4.50 -14.56
C ARG A 30 -20.04 -4.77 -14.87
N GLU A 31 -19.47 -4.03 -15.83
CA GLU A 31 -18.06 -4.19 -16.20
C GLU A 31 -17.11 -3.77 -15.06
N VAL A 32 -17.53 -2.85 -14.20
CA VAL A 32 -16.79 -2.54 -12.97
C VAL A 32 -16.80 -3.73 -12.00
N VAL A 33 -17.93 -4.43 -11.85
CA VAL A 33 -18.00 -5.66 -11.05
C VAL A 33 -17.13 -6.76 -11.67
N ASP A 34 -17.31 -7.05 -12.97
CA ASP A 34 -16.55 -8.09 -13.68
C ASP A 34 -15.02 -7.86 -13.58
N LEU A 35 -14.56 -6.60 -13.70
CA LEU A 35 -13.15 -6.23 -13.49
C LEU A 35 -12.70 -6.51 -12.05
N LEU A 36 -13.49 -6.12 -11.04
CA LEU A 36 -13.12 -6.26 -9.65
C LEU A 36 -13.11 -7.73 -9.19
N ASP A 37 -14.07 -8.51 -9.65
CA ASP A 37 -14.17 -9.95 -9.36
C ASP A 37 -12.98 -10.69 -9.98
N SER A 38 -12.57 -10.36 -11.21
CA SER A 38 -11.35 -10.93 -11.83
C SER A 38 -10.07 -10.68 -11.01
N ILE A 39 -10.02 -9.61 -10.22
CA ILE A 39 -8.90 -9.31 -9.31
C ILE A 39 -9.00 -10.11 -8.00
N VAL A 40 -10.23 -10.37 -7.52
CA VAL A 40 -10.49 -11.24 -6.37
C VAL A 40 -10.14 -12.69 -6.71
N ASP A 41 -10.60 -13.22 -7.84
CA ASP A 41 -10.38 -14.59 -8.32
C ASP A 41 -8.89 -14.89 -8.53
N ARG A 42 -8.12 -13.88 -8.96
CA ARG A 42 -6.65 -13.92 -9.04
C ARG A 42 -5.95 -13.91 -7.66
N GLY A 43 -6.69 -14.12 -6.57
CA GLY A 43 -6.18 -14.18 -5.20
C GLY A 43 -5.79 -12.83 -4.59
N ALA A 44 -6.28 -11.70 -5.13
CA ALA A 44 -5.87 -10.36 -4.71
C ALA A 44 -7.01 -9.48 -4.13
N PRO A 45 -7.77 -9.93 -3.11
CA PRO A 45 -8.94 -9.21 -2.59
C PRO A 45 -8.63 -7.81 -2.05
N VAL A 46 -7.52 -7.65 -1.31
CA VAL A 46 -7.06 -6.33 -0.82
C VAL A 46 -6.83 -5.37 -2.00
N LEU A 47 -6.27 -5.87 -3.10
CA LEU A 47 -6.01 -5.09 -4.31
C LEU A 47 -7.33 -4.67 -4.97
N ALA A 48 -8.32 -5.57 -5.13
CA ALA A 48 -9.63 -5.24 -5.66
C ALA A 48 -10.28 -4.07 -4.89
N ASN A 49 -10.23 -4.09 -3.55
CA ASN A 49 -10.69 -2.97 -2.72
C ASN A 49 -9.95 -1.65 -3.03
N ARG A 50 -8.64 -1.70 -3.31
CA ARG A 50 -7.87 -0.50 -3.68
C ARG A 50 -8.15 -0.04 -5.11
N THR A 51 -8.43 -0.96 -6.04
CA THR A 51 -8.86 -0.68 -7.43
C THR A 51 -10.21 0.03 -7.44
N ALA A 52 -11.22 -0.53 -6.78
CA ALA A 52 -12.54 0.07 -6.60
C ALA A 52 -12.45 1.52 -6.07
N ARG A 53 -11.63 1.73 -5.03
CA ARG A 53 -11.42 3.07 -4.44
C ARG A 53 -10.72 4.04 -5.41
N ILE A 54 -9.82 3.57 -6.26
CA ILE A 54 -9.14 4.42 -7.26
C ILE A 54 -10.09 4.77 -8.41
N LEU A 55 -10.83 3.79 -8.95
CA LEU A 55 -11.89 4.03 -9.94
C LEU A 55 -12.92 5.03 -9.41
N GLY A 56 -13.44 4.82 -8.19
CA GLY A 56 -14.41 5.73 -7.59
C GLY A 56 -13.87 7.13 -7.34
N GLN A 57 -12.55 7.32 -7.18
CA GLN A 57 -11.91 8.65 -7.13
C GLN A 57 -11.74 9.27 -8.52
N MET A 58 -11.38 8.47 -9.52
CA MET A 58 -11.26 8.89 -10.92
C MET A 58 -12.60 9.39 -11.48
N TYR A 59 -13.68 8.64 -11.29
CA TYR A 59 -15.02 9.05 -11.71
C TYR A 59 -15.51 10.29 -10.96
N ARG A 60 -15.26 10.41 -9.65
CA ARG A 60 -15.58 11.64 -8.89
C ARG A 60 -14.86 12.88 -9.44
N PHE A 61 -13.60 12.75 -9.84
CA PHE A 61 -12.87 13.84 -10.51
C PHE A 61 -13.50 14.19 -11.87
N GLY A 62 -13.92 13.19 -12.65
CA GLY A 62 -14.66 13.39 -13.91
C GLY A 62 -15.98 14.14 -13.71
N ILE A 63 -16.79 13.75 -12.72
CA ILE A 63 -18.08 14.39 -12.38
C ILE A 63 -17.88 15.86 -11.97
N GLN A 64 -16.87 16.13 -11.12
CA GLN A 64 -16.54 17.50 -10.70
C GLN A 64 -16.15 18.39 -11.88
N ARG A 65 -15.58 17.82 -12.95
CA ARG A 65 -15.20 18.52 -14.19
C ARG A 65 -16.22 18.40 -15.33
N ARG A 66 -17.41 17.82 -15.10
CA ARG A 66 -18.44 17.58 -16.14
C ARG A 66 -17.94 16.74 -17.34
N ILE A 67 -16.99 15.84 -17.10
CA ILE A 67 -16.46 14.90 -18.11
C ILE A 67 -17.37 13.66 -18.22
N VAL A 68 -17.96 13.24 -17.09
CA VAL A 68 -18.89 12.12 -16.97
C VAL A 68 -20.01 12.52 -16.00
N ASP A 69 -21.24 12.08 -16.25
CA ASP A 69 -22.40 12.50 -15.44
C ASP A 69 -22.54 11.71 -14.13
N ALA A 70 -22.12 10.43 -14.14
CA ALA A 70 -22.22 9.52 -13.01
C ALA A 70 -21.00 8.61 -12.89
N SER A 71 -20.88 7.94 -11.74
CA SER A 71 -19.86 6.93 -11.47
C SER A 71 -20.45 5.53 -11.64
N PRO A 72 -19.94 4.66 -12.53
CA PRO A 72 -20.38 3.28 -12.63
C PRO A 72 -19.92 2.43 -11.43
N VAL A 73 -19.03 2.96 -10.58
CA VAL A 73 -18.58 2.30 -9.35
C VAL A 73 -19.66 2.37 -8.26
N ILE A 74 -20.69 1.55 -8.42
CA ILE A 74 -21.85 1.42 -7.52
C ILE A 74 -21.65 0.16 -6.67
N LEU A 75 -20.94 0.31 -5.55
CA LEU A 75 -20.57 -0.81 -4.68
C LEU A 75 -21.20 -0.65 -3.29
N LEU A 76 -22.04 -1.61 -2.89
CA LEU A 76 -22.64 -1.66 -1.55
C LEU A 76 -21.64 -2.13 -0.48
N THR A 77 -20.67 -2.96 -0.88
CA THR A 77 -19.62 -3.53 -0.02
C THR A 77 -18.27 -3.53 -0.75
N PRO A 78 -17.13 -3.62 -0.03
CA PRO A 78 -15.83 -3.78 -0.66
C PRO A 78 -15.76 -5.14 -1.40
N PRO A 79 -15.34 -5.19 -2.69
CA PRO A 79 -15.39 -6.41 -3.51
C PRO A 79 -14.51 -7.54 -2.95
N GLY A 80 -13.32 -7.21 -2.43
CA GLY A 80 -12.46 -8.15 -1.73
C GLY A 80 -12.85 -8.42 -0.28
N GLY A 81 -14.06 -8.02 0.14
CA GLY A 81 -14.54 -8.14 1.51
C GLY A 81 -13.73 -7.35 2.54
N LYS A 82 -13.89 -7.73 3.82
CA LYS A 82 -13.23 -7.08 4.95
C LYS A 82 -11.74 -7.44 4.99
N GLU A 83 -10.86 -6.46 4.78
CA GLU A 83 -9.41 -6.64 4.91
C GLU A 83 -9.07 -7.15 6.32
N LYS A 84 -8.38 -8.30 6.40
CA LYS A 84 -7.91 -8.88 7.66
C LYS A 84 -6.52 -8.34 7.98
N ALA A 85 -6.35 -7.72 9.14
CA ALA A 85 -5.03 -7.34 9.65
C ALA A 85 -4.14 -8.58 9.83
N ARG A 86 -2.81 -8.41 9.68
CA ARG A 86 -1.84 -9.46 10.01
C ARG A 86 -1.95 -9.74 11.52
N LYS A 87 -2.15 -11.01 11.88
CA LYS A 87 -2.26 -11.44 13.29
C LYS A 87 -0.91 -11.76 13.95
N ARG A 88 0.11 -12.10 13.16
CA ARG A 88 1.44 -12.47 13.67
C ARG A 88 2.22 -11.22 14.06
N VAL A 89 2.53 -11.11 15.35
CA VAL A 89 3.58 -10.27 15.92
C VAL A 89 4.74 -11.18 16.37
N LEU A 90 5.88 -10.60 16.74
CA LEU A 90 6.90 -11.36 17.49
C LEU A 90 6.41 -11.49 18.93
N SER A 91 6.51 -12.70 19.48
CA SER A 91 6.36 -12.98 20.91
C SER A 91 7.62 -12.54 21.68
N ASP A 92 7.49 -12.34 22.98
CA ASP A 92 8.61 -12.02 23.88
C ASP A 92 9.74 -13.05 23.78
N GLU A 93 9.43 -14.32 23.52
CA GLU A 93 10.43 -15.38 23.37
C GLU A 93 11.17 -15.29 22.03
N GLU A 94 10.46 -15.04 20.92
CA GLU A 94 11.09 -14.74 19.63
C GLU A 94 11.97 -13.48 19.72
N LEU A 95 11.56 -12.48 20.52
CA LEU A 95 12.34 -11.27 20.78
C LEU A 95 13.59 -11.56 21.62
N ARG A 96 13.52 -12.40 22.66
CA ARG A 96 14.70 -12.82 23.43
C ARG A 96 15.70 -13.56 22.57
N ILE A 97 15.24 -14.52 21.76
CA ILE A 97 16.09 -15.27 20.83
C ILE A 97 16.75 -14.32 19.82
N PHE A 98 15.97 -13.43 19.21
CA PHE A 98 16.48 -12.45 18.25
C PHE A 98 17.50 -11.48 18.89
N LEU A 99 17.25 -10.98 20.10
CA LEU A 99 18.15 -10.06 20.79
C LEU A 99 19.41 -10.75 21.35
N GLY A 100 19.35 -12.06 21.59
CA GLY A 100 20.49 -12.86 22.06
C GLY A 100 21.52 -13.14 20.96
N ASP A 101 21.06 -13.48 19.75
CA ASP A 101 21.92 -13.57 18.56
C ASP A 101 21.18 -13.00 17.31
N PRO A 102 21.26 -11.67 17.11
CA PRO A 102 20.61 -11.01 15.98
C PRO A 102 21.21 -11.39 14.62
N GLU A 103 22.44 -11.89 14.55
CA GLU A 103 23.12 -12.25 13.30
C GLU A 103 22.74 -13.66 12.86
N ALA A 104 22.71 -14.64 13.76
CA ALA A 104 22.19 -15.98 13.45
C ALA A 104 20.71 -15.97 13.05
N CYS A 105 19.94 -14.98 13.52
CA CYS A 105 18.52 -14.85 13.19
C CYS A 105 18.24 -14.18 11.82
N THR A 106 19.24 -13.63 11.13
CA THR A 106 19.03 -13.04 9.79
C THR A 106 19.94 -13.63 8.72
N ARG A 107 19.60 -13.40 7.45
CA ARG A 107 20.40 -13.88 6.31
C ARG A 107 21.56 -12.96 5.93
N GLN A 108 21.62 -11.76 6.50
CA GLN A 108 22.57 -10.70 6.14
C GLN A 108 22.74 -9.73 7.31
N GLU A 109 23.99 -9.47 7.71
CA GLU A 109 24.37 -8.49 8.75
C GLU A 109 23.67 -7.11 8.58
N LYS A 110 23.49 -6.64 7.34
CA LYS A 110 22.77 -5.38 7.06
C LYS A 110 21.30 -5.45 7.47
N LEU A 111 20.65 -6.60 7.34
CA LEU A 111 19.27 -6.82 7.77
C LEU A 111 19.16 -6.85 9.30
N THR A 112 20.15 -7.43 9.99
CA THR A 112 20.28 -7.35 11.45
C THR A 112 20.25 -5.90 11.93
N HIS A 113 21.12 -5.04 11.39
CA HIS A 113 21.15 -3.61 11.74
C HIS A 113 19.81 -2.89 11.48
N VAL A 114 19.17 -3.15 10.34
CA VAL A 114 17.85 -2.57 10.02
C VAL A 114 16.78 -3.00 11.01
N ILE A 115 16.70 -4.29 11.35
CA ILE A 115 15.71 -4.79 12.32
C ILE A 115 15.98 -4.24 13.72
N MET A 116 17.25 -4.17 14.15
CA MET A 116 17.63 -3.60 15.44
C MET A 116 17.22 -2.13 15.56
N ILE A 117 17.48 -1.30 14.54
CA ILE A 117 17.07 0.11 14.56
C ILE A 117 15.53 0.22 14.64
N LEU A 118 14.79 -0.56 13.85
CA LEU A 118 13.32 -0.55 13.88
C LEU A 118 12.76 -0.97 15.24
N LEU A 119 13.35 -1.99 15.87
CA LEU A 119 12.91 -2.52 17.16
C LEU A 119 13.21 -1.54 18.31
N LEU A 120 14.36 -0.86 18.27
CA LEU A 120 14.78 0.07 19.32
C LEU A 120 14.17 1.48 19.20
N SER A 121 13.81 1.92 17.99
CA SER A 121 13.26 3.27 17.74
C SER A 121 11.75 3.30 17.49
N GLY A 122 11.12 2.18 17.11
CA GLY A 122 9.68 2.11 16.83
C GLY A 122 9.23 2.81 15.53
N VAL A 123 10.17 3.33 14.73
CA VAL A 123 9.88 4.02 13.45
C VAL A 123 9.29 3.07 12.42
N ARG A 124 8.63 3.64 11.40
CA ARG A 124 8.16 2.86 10.25
C ARG A 124 9.33 2.43 9.38
N THR A 125 9.21 1.23 8.79
CA THR A 125 10.20 0.73 7.81
C THR A 125 10.49 1.70 6.68
N GLY A 126 9.47 2.46 6.25
CA GLY A 126 9.61 3.50 5.22
C GLY A 126 10.34 4.76 5.68
N GLU A 127 10.29 5.12 6.96
CA GLU A 127 11.03 6.26 7.51
C GLU A 127 12.53 5.91 7.52
N LEU A 128 12.90 4.78 8.12
CA LEU A 128 14.29 4.29 8.11
C LEU A 128 14.85 4.08 6.69
N ALA A 129 14.05 3.53 5.77
CA ALA A 129 14.49 3.27 4.40
C ALA A 129 14.72 4.55 3.55
N ASN A 130 14.19 5.70 3.97
CA ASN A 130 14.38 7.00 3.30
C ASN A 130 15.23 7.99 4.12
N ALA A 131 15.69 7.58 5.30
CA ALA A 131 16.45 8.41 6.23
C ALA A 131 17.76 8.89 5.61
N ARG A 132 18.11 10.15 5.87
CA ARG A 132 19.35 10.77 5.38
C ARG A 132 20.36 10.90 6.50
N TRP A 133 21.65 10.77 6.19
CA TRP A 133 22.74 10.99 7.16
C TRP A 133 22.68 12.34 7.89
N THR A 134 22.09 13.37 7.26
CA THR A 134 21.86 14.69 7.85
C THR A 134 20.82 14.72 8.98
N GLU A 135 20.04 13.66 9.15
CA GLU A 135 19.04 13.52 10.23
C GLU A 135 19.65 12.93 11.52
N PHE A 136 20.87 12.38 11.45
CA PHE A 136 21.56 11.72 12.55
C PHE A 136 22.66 12.61 13.13
N ASP A 137 22.50 13.02 14.39
CA ASP A 137 23.59 13.61 15.16
C ASP A 137 24.22 12.51 16.05
N PHE A 138 25.37 11.99 15.63
CA PHE A 138 26.11 10.97 16.37
C PHE A 138 26.80 11.49 17.64
N LYS A 139 26.95 12.82 17.82
CA LYS A 139 27.45 13.42 19.06
C LYS A 139 26.34 13.52 20.10
N ALA A 140 25.16 14.02 19.69
CA ALA A 140 23.97 14.06 20.53
C ALA A 140 23.30 12.68 20.71
N LYS A 141 23.65 11.70 19.86
CA LYS A 141 23.04 10.37 19.77
C LYS A 141 21.54 10.42 19.45
N THR A 142 21.14 11.38 18.61
CA THR A 142 19.74 11.61 18.22
C THR A 142 19.54 11.39 16.73
N TRP A 143 18.37 10.86 16.37
CA TRP A 143 17.87 10.84 15.00
C TRP A 143 16.57 11.65 14.94
N SER A 144 16.57 12.69 14.12
CA SER A 144 15.42 13.58 13.92
C SER A 144 14.62 13.12 12.71
N VAL A 145 13.61 12.28 12.93
CA VAL A 145 12.68 11.83 11.87
C VAL A 145 11.81 13.01 11.39
N PRO A 146 11.84 13.39 10.09
CA PRO A 146 11.01 14.48 9.59
C PRO A 146 9.52 14.14 9.47
N ASP A 147 8.65 15.15 9.55
CA ASP A 147 7.20 15.01 9.28
C ASP A 147 6.91 14.71 7.79
N GLU A 148 5.92 13.84 7.51
CA GLU A 148 5.48 13.44 6.14
C GLU A 148 4.59 14.46 5.42
#